data_AF-A0A7J5V5C4-F1
#
_entry.id   AF-A0A7J5V5C4-F1
#
_cell.length_a   1.000
_cell.length_b   1.000
_cell.length_c   1.000
_cell.angle_alpha   90.00
_cell.angle_beta   90.00
_cell.angle_gamma   90.00
#
_symmetry.space_group_name_H-M   'P 1'
#
loop_
_entity.id
_entity.type
_entity.pdbx_description
1 polymer ?
#
loop_
_entity_poly.entity_id
_entity_poly.type
_entity_poly.pdbx_seq_one_letter_code
_entity_poly.pdbx_strand_id
1 'polypeptide(L)'
;MKNTMYCLLVVAMVTTGFFSSCDSKAKKVNEAIEDVQDSKEELREAISELNEEYAPFKIEAERKIAANELRIEELRAVVNQPGEKLLDDLRRKRIEELKLKNDALKNKLSAYEKENSDWEVFKREFNHDMNGILESLKDIGKDNKN
;
A
#
# COMPACT_ATOMS: atom_id res chain seq x y z
N MET A 1 -30.08 -35.25 -23.12
CA MET A 1 -31.15 -34.30 -22.76
C MET A 1 -30.51 -32.92 -22.67
N LYS A 2 -31.05 -31.97 -23.45
CA LYS A 2 -30.67 -30.55 -23.48
C LYS A 2 -31.09 -29.88 -22.16
N ASN A 3 -30.41 -28.80 -21.75
CA ASN A 3 -31.00 -27.49 -21.50
C ASN A 3 -29.96 -26.45 -21.03
N THR A 4 -29.52 -25.61 -21.97
CA THR A 4 -29.59 -24.13 -21.98
C THR A 4 -29.96 -23.36 -20.70
N MET A 5 -29.18 -22.30 -20.38
CA MET A 5 -29.57 -20.85 -20.47
C MET A 5 -29.13 -19.95 -19.29
N TYR A 6 -28.24 -19.00 -19.61
CA TYR A 6 -28.08 -17.59 -19.18
C TYR A 6 -28.67 -17.06 -17.85
N CYS A 7 -27.90 -16.18 -17.18
CA CYS A 7 -28.33 -14.79 -16.96
C CYS A 7 -27.17 -13.86 -16.57
N LEU A 8 -26.91 -12.89 -17.46
CA LEU A 8 -26.24 -11.62 -17.20
C LEU A 8 -26.98 -10.88 -16.07
N LEU A 9 -26.24 -10.36 -15.10
CA LEU A 9 -26.71 -9.25 -14.26
C LEU A 9 -25.67 -8.14 -14.29
N VAL A 10 -25.78 -7.30 -15.33
CA VAL A 10 -25.32 -5.92 -15.26
C VAL A 10 -26.31 -5.18 -14.38
N VAL A 11 -25.90 -4.80 -13.17
CA VAL A 11 -26.63 -3.80 -12.38
C VAL A 11 -25.90 -2.48 -12.56
N ALA A 12 -26.44 -1.67 -13.47
CA ALA A 12 -26.17 -0.24 -13.50
C ALA A 12 -27.33 0.47 -12.78
N MET A 13 -27.06 1.10 -11.62
CA MET A 13 -27.85 2.22 -11.10
C MET A 13 -26.96 3.22 -10.34
N VAL A 14 -26.67 4.30 -11.06
CA VAL A 14 -26.61 5.73 -10.68
C VAL A 14 -26.80 6.07 -9.20
N THR A 15 -25.88 6.87 -8.65
CA THR A 15 -26.21 8.12 -7.93
C THR A 15 -25.00 9.06 -7.90
N THR A 16 -25.19 10.27 -8.43
CA THR A 16 -24.35 11.44 -8.13
C THR A 16 -24.62 11.85 -6.69
N GLY A 17 -23.68 11.55 -5.79
CA GLY A 17 -23.64 12.08 -4.43
C GLY A 17 -22.36 12.88 -4.23
N PHE A 18 -22.46 14.21 -4.31
CA PHE A 18 -21.46 15.09 -3.72
C PHE A 18 -21.64 15.09 -2.19
N PHE A 19 -20.51 15.06 -1.48
CA PHE A 19 -20.31 15.21 -0.03
C PHE A 19 -20.51 13.98 0.86
N SER A 20 -19.43 13.21 1.02
CA SER A 20 -18.84 12.80 2.32
C SER A 20 -17.50 12.07 2.05
N SER A 21 -16.46 12.83 1.71
CA SER A 21 -15.17 12.30 1.20
C SER A 21 -14.13 11.97 2.30
N CYS A 22 -14.56 11.46 3.46
CA CYS A 22 -13.62 10.99 4.49
C CYS A 22 -13.81 9.50 4.85
N ASP A 23 -15.04 8.97 4.81
CA ASP A 23 -15.29 7.59 5.26
C ASP A 23 -14.95 6.52 4.21
N SER A 24 -15.10 6.81 2.92
CA SER A 24 -14.82 5.84 1.86
C SER A 24 -13.34 5.50 1.70
N LYS A 25 -12.46 6.42 2.10
CA LYS A 25 -11.01 6.23 2.05
C LYS A 25 -10.53 5.38 3.21
N ALA A 26 -10.95 5.69 4.44
CA ALA A 26 -10.71 4.85 5.62
C ALA A 26 -11.22 3.42 5.43
N LYS A 27 -12.38 3.27 4.78
CA LYS A 27 -12.94 1.97 4.44
C LYS A 27 -12.07 1.20 3.44
N LYS A 28 -11.54 1.85 2.39
CA LYS A 28 -10.57 1.23 1.47
C LYS A 28 -9.23 0.87 2.12
N VAL A 29 -8.76 1.68 3.08
CA VAL A 29 -7.59 1.33 3.92
C VAL A 29 -7.87 0.03 4.65
N ASN A 30 -9.01 -0.02 5.33
CA ASN A 30 -9.39 -1.16 6.14
C ASN A 30 -9.62 -2.39 5.28
N GLU A 31 -10.29 -2.27 4.12
CA GLU A 31 -10.46 -3.35 3.14
C GLU A 31 -9.12 -3.87 2.61
N ALA A 32 -8.17 -3.00 2.24
CA ALA A 32 -6.83 -3.44 1.83
C ALA A 32 -6.02 -4.07 2.98
N ILE A 33 -6.23 -3.61 4.22
CA ILE A 33 -5.64 -4.21 5.43
C ILE A 33 -6.32 -5.55 5.77
N GLU A 34 -7.60 -5.70 5.46
CA GLU A 34 -8.44 -6.87 5.71
C GLU A 34 -8.19 -7.96 4.66
N ASP A 35 -7.98 -7.61 3.40
CA ASP A 35 -7.57 -8.53 2.32
C ASP A 35 -6.16 -9.09 2.58
N VAL A 36 -5.27 -8.25 3.11
CA VAL A 36 -3.97 -8.68 3.67
C VAL A 36 -4.16 -9.53 4.92
N GLN A 37 -5.26 -9.39 5.67
CA GLN A 37 -5.60 -10.23 6.83
C GLN A 37 -6.10 -11.62 6.46
N ASP A 38 -6.96 -11.74 5.46
CA ASP A 38 -7.42 -13.04 4.98
C ASP A 38 -6.29 -13.84 4.33
N SER A 39 -5.34 -13.15 3.67
CA SER A 39 -4.09 -13.76 3.20
C SER A 39 -3.17 -14.29 4.33
N LYS A 40 -3.42 -13.95 5.61
CA LYS A 40 -2.57 -14.38 6.76
C LYS A 40 -2.76 -15.83 7.15
N GLU A 41 -3.96 -16.39 6.94
CA GLU A 41 -4.26 -17.75 7.38
C GLU A 41 -3.64 -18.77 6.41
N GLU A 42 -3.71 -18.52 5.10
CA GLU A 42 -3.07 -19.35 4.07
C GLU A 42 -1.53 -19.23 4.09
N LEU A 43 -0.99 -18.06 4.45
CA LEU A 43 0.46 -17.81 4.47
C LEU A 43 1.17 -18.48 5.66
N ARG A 44 0.49 -18.67 6.80
CA ARG A 44 1.07 -19.33 7.98
C ARG A 44 1.35 -20.81 7.73
N GLU A 45 0.55 -21.49 6.90
CA GLU A 45 0.76 -22.90 6.59
C GLU A 45 1.94 -23.14 5.63
N ALA A 46 2.34 -22.14 4.83
CA ALA A 46 3.40 -22.26 3.82
C ALA A 46 4.82 -21.85 4.30
N ILE A 47 4.96 -21.04 5.35
CA ILE A 47 6.26 -20.43 5.77
C ILE A 47 6.99 -21.23 6.86
N SER A 48 6.55 -22.46 7.19
CA SER A 48 7.17 -23.29 8.23
C SER A 48 8.65 -23.67 7.99
N GLU A 49 9.25 -23.37 6.83
CA GLU A 49 10.60 -23.82 6.47
C GLU A 49 11.69 -22.73 6.45
N LEU A 50 11.35 -21.43 6.60
CA LEU A 50 12.31 -20.33 6.36
C LEU A 50 12.91 -19.72 7.64
N ASN A 51 12.04 -19.26 8.55
CA ASN A 51 12.36 -18.59 9.82
C ASN A 51 11.02 -18.25 10.52
N GLU A 52 10.83 -18.66 11.77
CA GLU A 52 9.59 -18.43 12.53
C GLU A 52 9.27 -16.93 12.70
N GLU A 53 10.28 -16.05 12.68
CA GLU A 53 10.09 -14.60 12.72
C GLU A 53 9.70 -14.00 11.36
N TYR A 54 9.97 -14.70 10.26
CA TYR A 54 9.76 -14.13 8.93
C TYR A 54 8.28 -14.00 8.58
N ALA A 55 7.47 -15.02 8.87
CA ALA A 55 6.03 -14.98 8.59
C ALA A 55 5.32 -13.74 9.22
N PRO A 56 5.43 -13.49 10.54
CA PRO A 56 4.82 -12.30 11.13
C PRO A 56 5.45 -11.00 10.62
N PHE A 57 6.74 -10.99 10.31
CA PHE A 57 7.40 -9.82 9.74
C PHE A 57 6.88 -9.48 8.34
N LYS A 58 6.76 -10.47 7.46
CA LYS A 58 6.24 -10.30 6.09
C LYS A 58 4.86 -9.68 6.10
N ILE A 59 3.98 -10.23 6.93
CA ILE A 59 2.61 -9.71 7.11
C ILE A 59 2.63 -8.24 7.53
N GLU A 60 3.46 -7.91 8.52
CA GLU A 60 3.61 -6.55 9.02
C GLU A 60 4.16 -5.60 7.94
N ALA A 61 5.14 -6.07 7.17
CA ALA A 61 5.75 -5.34 6.08
C ALA A 61 4.72 -5.05 4.97
N GLU A 62 3.99 -6.06 4.50
CA GLU A 62 2.95 -5.92 3.47
C GLU A 62 1.87 -4.92 3.89
N ARG A 63 1.42 -4.99 5.14
CA ARG A 63 0.44 -4.04 5.69
C ARG A 63 0.97 -2.60 5.67
N LYS A 64 2.23 -2.37 6.07
CA LYS A 64 2.85 -1.04 6.06
C LYS A 64 3.07 -0.53 4.64
N ILE A 65 3.51 -1.40 3.73
CA ILE A 65 3.66 -1.09 2.31
C ILE A 65 2.31 -0.63 1.74
N ALA A 66 1.23 -1.38 1.96
CA ALA A 66 -0.10 -1.02 1.46
C ALA A 66 -0.61 0.31 2.03
N ALA A 67 -0.37 0.57 3.32
CA ALA A 67 -0.70 1.85 3.93
C ALA A 67 0.08 3.02 3.32
N ASN A 68 1.37 2.83 3.00
CA ASN A 68 2.19 3.82 2.31
C ASN A 68 1.67 4.08 0.88
N GLU A 69 1.30 3.05 0.12
CA GLU A 69 0.77 3.20 -1.24
C GLU A 69 -0.46 4.09 -1.25
N LEU A 70 -1.40 3.81 -0.35
CA LEU A 70 -2.59 4.63 -0.24
C LEU A 70 -2.23 6.08 0.10
N ARG A 71 -1.35 6.29 1.07
CA ARG A 71 -0.95 7.64 1.48
C ARG A 71 -0.27 8.41 0.33
N ILE A 72 0.53 7.73 -0.48
CA ILE A 72 1.15 8.28 -1.68
C ILE A 72 0.08 8.70 -2.69
N GLU A 73 -0.92 7.87 -2.95
CA GLU A 73 -2.01 8.20 -3.88
C GLU A 73 -2.88 9.37 -3.37
N GLU A 74 -3.09 9.48 -2.06
CA GLU A 74 -3.74 10.66 -1.47
C GLU A 74 -2.93 11.94 -1.71
N LEU A 75 -1.63 11.89 -1.48
CA LEU A 75 -0.74 13.03 -1.70
C LEU A 75 -0.70 13.41 -3.19
N ARG A 76 -0.68 12.43 -4.11
CA ARG A 76 -0.80 12.66 -5.55
C ARG A 76 -2.09 13.40 -5.92
N ALA A 77 -3.21 13.02 -5.32
CA ALA A 77 -4.50 13.68 -5.60
C ALA A 77 -4.52 15.14 -5.14
N VAL A 78 -3.85 15.46 -4.02
CA VAL A 78 -3.75 16.82 -3.47
C VAL A 78 -2.89 17.72 -4.35
N VAL A 79 -1.68 17.29 -4.72
CA VAL A 79 -0.73 18.12 -5.51
C VAL A 79 -1.15 18.38 -6.95
N ASN A 80 -2.21 17.72 -7.42
CA ASN A 80 -2.79 17.93 -8.75
C ASN A 80 -3.99 18.90 -8.73
N GLN A 81 -4.31 19.49 -7.56
CA GLN A 81 -5.35 20.50 -7.46
C GLN A 81 -4.87 21.85 -8.04
N PRO A 82 -5.75 22.64 -8.71
CA PRO A 82 -5.33 23.90 -9.32
C PRO A 82 -4.96 24.95 -8.27
N GLY A 83 -3.73 25.49 -8.27
CA GLY A 83 -3.39 26.68 -7.47
C GLY A 83 -1.91 26.88 -7.05
N GLU A 84 -1.05 25.86 -7.02
CA GLU A 84 0.23 25.90 -6.26
C GLU A 84 1.50 25.55 -7.08
N LYS A 85 1.54 25.97 -8.35
CA LYS A 85 2.39 25.37 -9.40
C LYS A 85 3.88 25.11 -9.09
N LEU A 86 4.58 25.99 -8.36
CA LEU A 86 6.04 25.88 -8.17
C LEU A 86 6.44 24.94 -7.02
N LEU A 87 5.68 24.95 -5.92
CA LEU A 87 5.84 23.99 -4.82
C LEU A 87 5.30 22.61 -5.23
N ASP A 88 4.28 22.58 -6.10
CA ASP A 88 3.69 21.35 -6.58
C ASP A 88 4.67 20.45 -7.36
N ASP A 89 5.54 21.00 -8.21
CA ASP A 89 6.48 20.19 -8.99
C ASP A 89 7.51 19.45 -8.11
N LEU A 90 8.02 20.14 -7.07
CA LEU A 90 8.94 19.53 -6.12
C LEU A 90 8.23 18.46 -5.27
N ARG A 91 7.00 18.75 -4.81
CA ARG A 91 6.19 17.77 -4.08
C ARG A 91 5.85 16.57 -4.96
N ARG A 92 5.46 16.77 -6.22
CA ARG A 92 5.22 15.71 -7.21
C ARG A 92 6.43 14.79 -7.33
N LYS A 93 7.63 15.35 -7.54
CA LYS A 93 8.87 14.55 -7.62
C LYS A 93 9.11 13.73 -6.35
N ARG A 94 8.97 14.33 -5.17
CA ARG A 94 9.12 13.61 -3.89
C ARG A 94 8.11 12.48 -3.72
N ILE A 95 6.87 12.69 -4.16
CA ILE A 95 5.81 11.68 -4.14
C ILE A 95 6.15 10.51 -5.09
N GLU A 96 6.69 10.79 -6.28
CA GLU A 96 7.19 9.75 -7.19
C GLU A 96 8.37 8.98 -6.61
N GLU A 97 9.32 9.67 -5.98
CA GLU A 97 10.43 9.03 -5.28
C GLU A 97 9.95 8.10 -4.15
N LEU A 98 8.92 8.52 -3.41
CA LEU A 98 8.32 7.68 -2.36
C LEU A 98 7.64 6.45 -2.93
N LYS A 99 6.97 6.58 -4.08
CA LYS A 99 6.41 5.44 -4.80
C LYS A 99 7.51 4.43 -5.16
N LEU A 100 8.58 4.90 -5.80
CA LEU A 100 9.71 4.04 -6.19
C LEU A 100 10.35 3.33 -4.99
N LYS A 101 10.52 4.04 -3.87
CA LYS A 101 11.04 3.44 -2.62
C LYS A 101 10.09 2.38 -2.05
N ASN A 102 8.79 2.63 -2.08
CA ASN A 102 7.80 1.68 -1.59
C ASN A 102 7.69 0.42 -2.49
N ASP A 103 7.80 0.60 -3.81
CA ASP A 103 7.91 -0.52 -4.77
C ASP A 103 9.21 -1.30 -4.55
N ALA A 104 10.32 -0.62 -4.23
CA ALA A 104 11.58 -1.28 -3.90
C ALA A 104 11.46 -2.15 -2.64
N LEU A 105 10.66 -1.76 -1.63
CA LEU A 105 10.39 -2.61 -0.47
C LEU A 105 9.64 -3.90 -0.84
N LYS A 106 8.66 -3.83 -1.76
CA LYS A 106 7.98 -5.04 -2.28
C LYS A 106 8.98 -6.00 -2.92
N ASN A 107 9.87 -5.45 -3.74
CA ASN A 107 10.92 -6.24 -4.40
C ASN A 107 11.91 -6.83 -3.38
N LYS A 108 12.30 -6.06 -2.36
CA LYS A 108 13.21 -6.50 -1.29
C LYS A 108 12.62 -7.68 -0.52
N LEU A 109 11.31 -7.62 -0.20
CA LEU A 109 10.59 -8.71 0.46
C LEU A 109 10.57 -9.98 -0.40
N SER A 110 10.22 -9.86 -1.68
CA SER A 110 10.22 -11.00 -2.62
C SER A 110 11.62 -11.58 -2.89
N ALA A 111 12.66 -10.74 -2.87
CA ALA A 111 14.03 -11.20 -3.05
C ALA A 111 14.50 -12.05 -1.85
N TYR A 112 14.18 -11.64 -0.63
CA TYR A 112 14.49 -12.41 0.57
C TYR A 112 13.88 -13.81 0.53
N GLU A 113 12.63 -13.96 0.06
CA GLU A 113 11.97 -15.27 -0.08
C GLU A 113 12.69 -16.23 -1.02
N LYS A 114 13.41 -15.70 -2.01
CA LYS A 114 14.13 -16.48 -3.01
C LYS A 114 15.55 -16.81 -2.56
N GLU A 115 16.22 -15.83 -1.96
CA GLU A 115 17.65 -15.88 -1.69
C GLU A 115 17.98 -16.32 -0.27
N ASN A 116 17.06 -16.14 0.69
CA ASN A 116 17.27 -16.41 2.12
C ASN A 116 18.60 -15.84 2.63
N SER A 117 18.82 -14.56 2.31
CA SER A 117 19.98 -13.80 2.77
C SER A 117 19.97 -13.66 4.31
N ASP A 118 21.04 -13.11 4.88
CA ASP A 118 21.14 -12.93 6.33
C ASP A 118 19.92 -12.17 6.88
N TRP A 119 19.16 -12.88 7.73
CA TRP A 119 17.89 -12.40 8.28
C TRP A 119 18.03 -11.08 9.03
N GLU A 120 19.06 -10.95 9.88
CA GLU A 120 19.24 -9.79 10.73
C GLU A 120 19.69 -8.57 9.93
N VAL A 121 20.50 -8.79 8.89
CA VAL A 121 20.87 -7.75 7.94
C VAL A 121 19.64 -7.27 7.16
N PHE A 122 18.90 -8.22 6.57
CA PHE A 122 17.68 -7.92 5.81
C PHE A 122 16.67 -7.14 6.67
N LYS A 123 16.32 -7.66 7.85
CA LYS A 123 15.33 -7.07 8.76
C LYS A 123 15.72 -5.66 9.18
N ARG A 124 16.99 -5.42 9.49
CA ARG A 124 17.50 -4.09 9.88
C ARG A 124 17.36 -3.10 8.74
N GLU A 125 17.85 -3.45 7.55
CA GLU A 125 17.81 -2.53 6.42
C GLU A 125 16.39 -2.27 5.93
N PHE A 126 15.56 -3.31 5.84
CA PHE A 126 14.16 -3.16 5.46
C PHE A 126 13.42 -2.21 6.41
N ASN A 127 13.63 -2.36 7.72
CA ASN A 127 13.02 -1.46 8.70
C ASN A 127 13.56 -0.03 8.60
N HIS A 128 14.84 0.15 8.30
CA HIS A 128 15.41 1.48 8.06
C HIS A 128 14.76 2.16 6.86
N ASP A 129 14.67 1.46 5.73
CA ASP A 129 14.06 1.95 4.50
C ASP A 129 12.57 2.29 4.71
N MET A 130 11.84 1.41 5.40
CA MET A 130 10.43 1.60 5.77
C MET A 130 10.21 2.86 6.64
N ASN A 131 11.05 3.05 7.66
CA ASN A 131 10.96 4.21 8.55
C ASN A 131 11.27 5.51 7.80
N GLY A 132 12.25 5.50 6.90
CA GLY A 132 12.57 6.65 6.06
C GLY A 132 11.41 7.07 5.14
N ILE A 133 10.65 6.11 4.61
CA ILE A 133 9.41 6.40 3.85
C ILE A 133 8.36 7.04 4.76
N LEU A 134 8.13 6.47 5.96
CA LEU A 134 7.14 7.00 6.90
C LEU A 134 7.44 8.45 7.31
N GLU A 135 8.69 8.76 7.60
CA GLU A 135 9.13 10.13 7.93
C GLU A 135 8.90 11.08 6.76
N SER A 136 9.30 10.67 5.55
CA SER A 136 9.11 11.47 4.34
C SER A 136 7.63 11.72 4.03
N LEU A 137 6.75 10.73 4.22
CA LEU A 137 5.30 10.89 4.05
C LEU A 137 4.69 11.86 5.06
N LYS A 138 5.17 11.84 6.31
CA LYS A 138 4.73 12.80 7.34
C LYS A 138 5.15 14.23 6.97
N ASP A 139 6.36 14.40 6.48
CA ASP A 139 6.90 15.73 6.16
C ASP A 139 6.18 16.37 4.97
N ILE A 140 5.95 15.62 3.89
CA ILE A 140 5.14 16.12 2.75
C ILE A 140 3.71 16.47 3.20
N GLY A 141 3.16 15.71 4.16
CA GLY A 141 1.83 15.98 4.70
C GLY A 141 1.72 17.25 5.56
N LYS A 142 2.82 17.72 6.16
CA LYS A 142 2.85 18.96 6.97
C LYS A 142 2.84 20.20 6.09
N ASP A 143 3.50 20.14 4.93
CA ASP A 143 3.55 21.25 3.95
C ASP A 143 2.16 21.61 3.38
N ASN A 144 1.15 20.75 3.57
CA ASN A 144 -0.22 20.92 3.07
C ASN A 144 -1.21 21.56 4.07
N LYS A 145 -0.72 22.11 5.20
CA LYS A 145 -1.57 22.73 6.25
C LYS A 145 -1.44 24.25 6.37
N ASN A 146 -0.71 24.92 5.48
CA ASN A 146 -0.52 26.37 5.50
C ASN A 146 -1.28 27.08 4.40
#